data_AF-A0ABD0P108-F1
#
_entry.id   AF-A0ABD0P108-F1
#
_cell.length_a   1.000
_cell.length_b   1.000
_cell.length_c   1.000
_cell.angle_alpha   90.00
_cell.angle_beta   90.00
_cell.angle_gamma   90.00
#
_symmetry.space_group_name_H-M   'P 1'
#
loop_
_entity.id
_entity.type
_entity.pdbx_description
1 polymer ?
#
loop_
_entity_poly.entity_id
_entity_poly.type
_entity_poly.pdbx_seq_one_letter_code
_entity_poly.pdbx_strand_id
1 'polypeptide(L)'
;CPSKTFDGFESTKDFPDDVITFARSHPAMYNPVFPINNRPIIIKTDVDYQFTQIVVDKVEAEDGQYDVMFIGTDMGTVLKVVSIPRGTWHDLEEVLLEEMTVFRVGL
;
A
#
# COMPACT_ATOMS: atom_id res chain seq x y z
N CYS A 1 -21.52 0.66 9.42
CA CYS A 1 -21.49 0.21 10.82
C CYS A 1 -22.80 0.59 11.49
N PRO A 2 -23.30 -0.16 12.48
CA PRO A 2 -24.47 0.26 13.25
C PRO A 2 -24.25 1.67 13.80
N SER A 3 -25.30 2.49 13.78
CA SER A 3 -25.25 3.89 14.17
C SER A 3 -26.52 4.28 14.92
N LYS A 4 -26.35 5.04 16.00
CA LYS A 4 -27.47 5.60 16.78
C LYS A 4 -28.08 6.84 16.14
N THR A 5 -27.38 7.46 15.20
CA THR A 5 -27.79 8.73 14.59
C THR A 5 -28.68 8.53 13.36
N PHE A 6 -28.62 7.37 12.72
CA PHE A 6 -29.40 7.02 11.52
C PHE A 6 -29.96 5.61 11.68
N ASP A 7 -31.25 5.42 11.42
CA ASP A 7 -32.04 4.17 11.55
C ASP A 7 -32.06 3.48 12.94
N GLY A 8 -31.27 3.94 13.91
CA GLY A 8 -31.39 3.56 15.32
C GLY A 8 -30.86 2.16 15.67
N PHE A 9 -30.04 1.56 14.82
CA PHE A 9 -29.43 0.25 15.10
C PHE A 9 -28.24 0.39 16.05
N GLU A 10 -28.37 -0.17 17.24
CA GLU A 10 -27.35 -0.19 18.29
C GLU A 10 -26.30 -1.29 18.05
N SER A 11 -26.72 -2.40 17.46
CA SER A 11 -25.89 -3.56 17.18
C SER A 11 -26.13 -4.10 15.77
N THR A 12 -25.13 -4.80 15.22
CA THR A 12 -25.31 -5.57 13.98
C THR A 12 -26.31 -6.72 14.14
N LYS A 13 -26.63 -7.13 15.38
CA LYS A 13 -27.67 -8.12 15.69
C LYS A 13 -29.08 -7.58 15.46
N ASP A 14 -29.24 -6.27 15.45
CA ASP A 14 -30.53 -5.61 15.28
C ASP A 14 -30.85 -5.37 13.79
N PHE A 15 -29.94 -5.76 12.89
CA PHE A 15 -30.15 -5.61 11.45
C PHE A 15 -31.27 -6.51 10.94
N PRO A 16 -32.14 -5.99 10.05
CA PRO A 16 -33.19 -6.80 9.44
C PRO A 16 -32.65 -7.95 8.56
N ASP A 17 -33.43 -9.02 8.43
CA ASP A 17 -33.04 -10.25 7.71
C ASP A 17 -32.69 -10.03 6.23
N ASP A 18 -33.33 -9.06 5.57
CA ASP A 18 -33.07 -8.74 4.17
C ASP A 18 -31.67 -8.16 3.97
N VAL A 19 -31.22 -7.25 4.84
CA VAL A 19 -29.86 -6.71 4.86
C VAL A 19 -28.83 -7.81 5.09
N ILE A 20 -29.11 -8.73 6.03
CA ILE A 20 -28.24 -9.88 6.32
C ILE A 20 -28.17 -10.83 5.11
N THR A 21 -29.32 -11.14 4.50
CA THR A 21 -29.40 -12.03 3.33
C THR A 21 -28.70 -11.43 2.13
N PHE A 22 -28.85 -10.13 1.92
CA PHE A 22 -28.18 -9.39 0.86
C PHE A 22 -26.66 -9.44 1.03
N ALA A 23 -26.13 -9.03 2.18
CA ALA A 23 -24.68 -9.01 2.41
C ALA A 23 -24.06 -10.42 2.33
N ARG A 24 -24.79 -11.46 2.78
CA ARG A 24 -24.35 -12.86 2.65
C ARG A 24 -24.25 -13.32 1.19
N SER A 25 -25.19 -12.91 0.34
CA SER A 25 -25.22 -13.29 -1.08
C SER A 25 -24.35 -12.39 -1.98
N HIS A 26 -23.94 -11.22 -1.49
CA HIS A 26 -23.18 -10.21 -2.24
C HIS A 26 -21.94 -9.73 -1.45
N PRO A 27 -20.95 -10.61 -1.18
CA PRO A 27 -19.78 -10.23 -0.39
C PRO A 27 -18.77 -9.34 -1.14
N ALA A 28 -18.80 -9.35 -2.47
CA ALA A 28 -17.86 -8.61 -3.31
C ALA A 28 -18.50 -7.34 -3.88
N MET A 29 -17.74 -6.25 -3.87
CA MET A 29 -18.12 -5.02 -4.56
C MET A 29 -17.91 -5.15 -6.07
N TYR A 30 -18.79 -4.52 -6.87
CA TYR A 30 -18.67 -4.53 -8.33
C TYR A 30 -17.48 -3.70 -8.83
N ASN A 31 -17.32 -2.49 -8.30
CA ASN A 31 -16.25 -1.58 -8.71
C ASN A 31 -14.93 -1.92 -7.99
N PRO A 32 -13.80 -2.00 -8.71
CA PRO A 32 -12.50 -2.19 -8.09
C PRO A 32 -11.99 -0.89 -7.45
N VAL A 33 -11.02 -1.03 -6.54
CA VAL A 33 -10.21 0.08 -6.06
C VAL A 33 -8.99 0.23 -6.95
N PHE A 34 -8.83 1.38 -7.58
CA PHE A 34 -7.62 1.70 -8.34
C PHE A 34 -6.58 2.38 -7.43
N PRO A 35 -5.28 2.17 -7.67
CA PRO A 35 -4.25 2.92 -6.98
C PRO A 35 -4.37 4.43 -7.32
N ILE A 36 -3.82 5.27 -6.46
CA ILE A 36 -3.69 6.70 -6.72
C ILE A 36 -3.00 6.90 -8.08
N ASN A 37 -3.52 7.81 -8.90
CA ASN A 37 -3.05 8.08 -10.27
C ASN A 37 -3.15 6.90 -11.26
N ASN A 38 -3.90 5.85 -10.94
CA ASN A 38 -4.12 4.66 -11.79
C ASN A 38 -2.82 3.92 -12.18
N ARG A 39 -1.74 4.06 -11.41
CA ARG A 39 -0.46 3.38 -11.67
C ARG A 39 0.32 3.07 -10.38
N PRO A 40 1.25 2.09 -10.40
CA PRO A 40 2.20 1.86 -9.32
C PRO A 40 3.18 3.03 -9.15
N ILE A 41 3.74 3.19 -7.95
CA ILE A 41 4.83 4.14 -7.68
C ILE A 41 6.17 3.57 -8.17
N ILE A 42 6.39 2.26 -8.00
CA ILE A 42 7.63 1.56 -8.31
C ILE A 42 7.33 0.35 -9.19
N ILE A 43 8.17 0.11 -10.19
CA ILE A 43 8.12 -1.08 -11.04
C ILE A 43 9.56 -1.60 -11.24
N LYS A 44 9.78 -2.88 -10.92
CA LYS A 44 11.01 -3.63 -11.26
C LYS A 44 10.62 -4.88 -12.02
N THR A 45 10.98 -4.96 -13.30
CA THR A 45 10.69 -6.12 -14.17
C THR A 45 11.94 -6.89 -14.59
N ASP A 46 13.10 -6.22 -14.61
CA ASP A 46 14.34 -6.76 -15.18
C ASP A 46 15.31 -7.19 -14.06
N VAL A 47 14.77 -7.89 -13.06
CA VAL A 47 15.49 -8.34 -11.86
C VAL A 47 15.14 -9.80 -11.56
N ASP A 48 16.02 -10.50 -10.86
CA ASP A 48 15.88 -11.91 -10.50
C ASP A 48 15.25 -12.16 -9.12
N TYR A 49 14.77 -11.09 -8.46
CA TYR A 49 14.08 -11.14 -7.17
C TYR A 49 12.65 -10.64 -7.25
N GLN A 50 11.83 -11.00 -6.26
CA GLN A 50 10.51 -10.44 -6.02
C GLN A 50 10.48 -9.62 -4.73
N PHE A 51 9.68 -8.55 -4.72
CA PHE A 51 9.39 -7.80 -3.50
C PHE A 51 8.53 -8.62 -2.54
N THR A 52 8.89 -8.64 -1.26
CA THR A 52 8.22 -9.46 -0.23
C THR A 52 7.62 -8.63 0.89
N GLN A 53 8.31 -7.58 1.34
CA GLN A 53 7.88 -6.73 2.45
C GLN A 53 8.18 -5.28 2.14
N ILE A 54 7.39 -4.38 2.72
CA ILE A 54 7.59 -2.94 2.61
C ILE A 54 7.34 -2.29 3.97
N VAL A 55 8.22 -1.36 4.34
CA VAL A 55 7.98 -0.36 5.38
C VAL A 55 8.32 1.00 4.82
N VAL A 56 7.66 2.04 5.31
CA VAL A 56 7.83 3.41 4.81
C VAL A 56 8.05 4.32 6.00
N ASP A 57 9.10 5.13 5.91
CA ASP A 57 9.39 6.20 6.87
C ASP A 57 9.16 7.57 6.23
N LYS A 58 8.55 8.49 6.97
CA LYS A 58 8.33 9.87 6.52
C LYS A 58 9.45 10.73 7.07
N VAL A 59 10.40 11.07 6.22
CA VAL A 59 11.65 11.74 6.59
C VAL A 59 11.57 13.23 6.26
N GLU A 60 11.93 14.07 7.23
CA GLU A 60 12.12 15.50 7.03
C GLU A 60 13.52 15.74 6.44
N ALA A 61 13.57 16.41 5.28
CA ALA A 61 14.78 16.91 4.65
C ALA A 61 14.75 18.45 4.61
N GLU A 62 15.86 19.07 4.20
CA GLU A 62 15.97 20.54 4.15
C GLU A 62 14.93 21.19 3.22
N ASP A 63 14.55 20.49 2.15
CA ASP A 63 13.66 20.92 1.09
C ASP A 63 12.23 20.37 1.22
N GLY A 64 11.94 19.55 2.22
CA GLY A 64 10.61 19.07 2.53
C GLY A 64 10.56 17.63 3.05
N GLN A 65 9.35 17.10 3.12
CA GLN A 65 9.10 15.74 3.60
C GLN A 65 9.05 14.73 2.45
N TYR A 66 9.68 13.58 2.67
CA TYR A 66 9.73 12.49 1.70
C TYR A 66 9.29 11.17 2.33
N ASP A 67 8.55 10.37 1.56
CA ASP A 67 8.27 8.98 1.92
C ASP A 67 9.41 8.09 1.41
N VAL A 68 10.22 7.58 2.35
CA VAL A 68 11.34 6.68 2.10
C VAL A 68 10.87 5.24 2.28
N MET A 69 10.84 4.48 1.20
CA MET A 69 10.43 3.09 1.16
C MET A 69 11.62 2.17 1.37
N PHE A 70 11.50 1.23 2.30
CA PHE A 70 12.42 0.12 2.47
C PHE A 70 11.71 -1.15 2.02
N ILE A 71 12.18 -1.74 0.92
CA ILE A 71 11.53 -2.86 0.26
C ILE A 71 12.43 -4.09 0.39
N GLY A 72 11.94 -5.11 1.10
CA GLY A 72 12.62 -6.39 1.24
C GLY A 72 12.36 -7.28 0.01
N THR A 73 13.37 -8.08 -0.35
CA THR A 73 13.27 -9.06 -1.44
C THR A 73 13.31 -10.50 -0.92
N ASP A 74 12.93 -11.44 -1.77
CA ASP A 74 13.08 -12.88 -1.52
C ASP A 74 14.54 -13.38 -1.60
N MET A 75 15.48 -12.53 -2.03
CA MET A 75 16.92 -12.80 -2.05
C MET A 75 17.68 -12.23 -0.84
N GLY A 76 16.97 -11.69 0.15
CA GLY A 76 17.61 -11.15 1.35
C GLY A 76 18.29 -9.80 1.14
N THR A 77 17.88 -9.07 0.11
CA THR A 77 18.27 -7.67 -0.12
C THR A 77 17.17 -6.72 0.37
N VAL A 78 17.58 -5.51 0.74
CA VAL A 78 16.69 -4.38 1.05
C VAL A 78 17.01 -3.24 0.11
N LEU A 79 16.00 -2.77 -0.63
CA LEU A 79 16.07 -1.56 -1.44
C LEU A 79 15.60 -0.38 -0.61
N LYS A 80 16.35 0.71 -0.64
CA LYS A 80 15.94 2.01 -0.07
C LYS A 80 15.62 2.95 -1.22
N VAL A 81 14.35 3.35 -1.32
CA VAL A 81 13.82 4.07 -2.48
C VAL A 81 13.05 5.30 -2.02
N VAL A 82 13.17 6.41 -2.75
CA VAL A 82 12.39 7.63 -2.50
C VAL A 82 11.53 7.95 -3.71
N SER A 83 10.32 8.43 -3.46
CA SER A 83 9.41 8.91 -4.49
C SER A 83 9.37 10.44 -4.49
N ILE A 84 9.94 11.07 -5.52
CA ILE A 84 10.09 12.53 -5.63
C ILE A 84 9.13 13.09 -6.68
N PRO A 85 8.34 14.15 -6.40
CA PRO A 85 7.51 14.79 -7.41
C PRO A 85 8.33 15.44 -8.55
N ARG A 86 8.09 14.99 -9.79
CA ARG A 86 8.53 15.64 -11.02
C ARG A 86 7.53 16.73 -11.43
N GLY A 87 7.71 17.92 -10.87
CA GLY A 87 6.92 19.12 -11.22
C GLY A 87 5.48 19.14 -10.70
N THR A 88 4.81 17.99 -10.56
CA THR A 88 3.50 17.87 -9.91
C THR A 88 3.44 16.66 -8.99
N TRP A 89 2.59 16.70 -7.95
CA TRP A 89 2.34 15.54 -7.07
C TRP A 89 1.74 14.31 -7.77
N HIS A 90 1.27 14.48 -9.02
CA HIS A 90 0.70 13.40 -9.83
C HIS A 90 1.75 12.72 -10.71
N ASP A 91 2.96 13.27 -10.80
CA ASP A 91 4.09 12.71 -11.53
C ASP A 91 5.24 12.48 -10.57
N LEU A 92 5.40 11.24 -10.12
CA LEU A 92 6.41 10.85 -9.15
C LEU A 92 7.54 10.11 -9.86
N GLU A 93 8.78 10.47 -9.54
CA GLU A 93 9.98 9.77 -9.92
C GLU A 93 10.45 8.86 -8.79
N GLU A 94 10.71 7.61 -9.13
CA GLU A 94 11.39 6.66 -8.27
C GLU A 94 12.91 6.90 -8.31
N VAL A 95 13.52 7.08 -7.14
CA VAL A 95 14.98 7.14 -6.98
C VAL A 95 15.43 6.02 -6.04
N LEU A 96 16.15 5.03 -6.57
CA LEU A 96 16.83 4.01 -5.77
C LEU A 96 18.09 4.63 -5.14
N LEU A 97 18.10 4.73 -3.81
CA LEU A 97 19.23 5.26 -3.06
C LEU A 97 20.27 4.17 -2.77
N GLU A 98 19.82 3.01 -2.27
CA GLU A 98 20.69 1.94 -1.80
C GLU A 98 20.06 0.57 -2.06
N GLU A 99 20.89 -0.43 -2.30
CA GLU A 99 20.53 -1.84 -2.29
C GLU A 99 21.50 -2.59 -1.38
N MET A 100 20.98 -3.24 -0.35
CA MET A 100 21.77 -3.83 0.73
C MET A 100 21.44 -5.30 0.92
N THR A 101 22.43 -6.19 0.75
CA THR A 101 22.30 -7.59 1.21
C THR A 101 22.47 -7.65 2.72
N VAL A 102 21.42 -8.05 3.44
CA VAL A 102 21.40 -8.03 4.92
C VAL A 102 21.55 -9.42 5.55
N PHE A 103 21.53 -10.47 4.74
CA PHE A 103 21.80 -11.84 5.18
C PHE A 103 23.09 -12.38 4.58
N ARG A 104 23.86 -13.15 5.35
CA ARG A 104 25.00 -13.90 4.81
C ARG A 104 24.46 -15.06 3.97
N VAL A 105 24.87 -15.16 2.72
CA VAL A 105 24.64 -16.34 1.89
C VAL A 105 25.61 -17.43 2.36
N GLY A 106 25.08 -18.58 2.75
CA GLY A 106 25.90 -19.72 3.19
C GLY A 106 26.78 -20.24 2.06
N LEU A 107 28.06 -20.49 2.36
CA LEU A 107 28.96 -21.29 1.52
C LEU A 107 28.61 -22.79 1.65
#